data_AF-A0A2L0RU23-F1
#
_entry.id   AF-A0A2L0RU23-F1
#
_cell.length_a   1.000
_cell.length_b   1.000
_cell.length_c   1.000
_cell.angle_alpha   90.00
_cell.angle_beta   90.00
_cell.angle_gamma   90.00
#
_symmetry.space_group_name_H-M   'P 1'
#
loop_
_entity.id
_entity.type
_entity.pdbx_description
1 polymer ?
#
loop_
_entity_poly.entity_id
_entity_poly.type
_entity_poly.pdbx_seq_one_letter_code
_entity_poly.pdbx_strand_id
1 'polypeptide(L)'
;MEEKNNLPSIHYRYVILILLAISVFLMTDRWTERGDFTQYLSNAATMTSLLLGVVAIFYSFISNSNMSNSLGSISEVSKDVGKVGEKIAEYHQNSGELIVAGAKSAQAFEEVSREITGNLQNFHVLLKDMDSKNIAMRALMEGIPSKFSQLEARFNQVADSVEKQKQVAAPPGQANQWNLTMFVSRSGDAENFITYACILHAEQDKILDVQKVCEILEFGNAAVLNSFIRCLDSADLITLITSETGNMTYHVSTDTDVKADDYAELIVEDIKKHHTNKKAEELFKSLDNLKDYAFQRN
;
A
#
# COMPACT_ATOMS: atom_id res chain seq x y z
N MET A 1 46.03 -40.08 50.61
CA MET A 1 45.87 -41.31 51.42
C MET A 1 46.14 -40.92 52.86
N GLU A 2 45.12 -40.41 53.54
CA GLU A 2 45.20 -39.91 54.91
C GLU A 2 44.21 -40.70 55.77
N GLU A 3 44.42 -42.00 55.84
CA GLU A 3 43.82 -42.87 56.85
C GLU A 3 44.95 -43.33 57.76
N LYS A 4 45.20 -42.61 58.86
CA LYS A 4 45.93 -43.11 60.03
C LYS A 4 45.96 -42.01 61.08
N ASN A 5 44.85 -41.79 61.80
CA ASN A 5 44.87 -41.09 63.09
C ASN A 5 43.62 -41.32 63.97
N ASN A 6 42.87 -42.42 63.78
CA ASN A 6 41.67 -42.70 64.61
C ASN A 6 41.75 -43.97 65.48
N LEU A 7 42.80 -44.80 65.37
CA LEU A 7 42.95 -45.99 66.24
C LEU A 7 42.98 -45.66 67.76
N PRO A 8 43.73 -44.66 68.25
CA PRO A 8 43.74 -44.37 69.68
C PRO A 8 42.40 -43.78 70.19
N SER A 9 41.63 -43.08 69.35
CA SER A 9 40.32 -42.52 69.72
C SER A 9 39.27 -43.61 69.94
N ILE A 10 39.28 -44.64 69.09
CA ILE A 10 38.37 -45.78 69.19
C ILE A 10 38.68 -46.62 70.42
N HIS A 11 39.96 -46.95 70.66
CA HIS A 11 40.36 -47.69 71.87
C HIS A 11 40.07 -46.90 73.16
N TYR A 12 40.29 -45.59 73.16
CA TYR A 12 39.92 -44.72 74.29
C TYR A 12 38.42 -44.75 74.60
N ARG A 13 37.57 -44.70 73.57
CA ARG A 13 36.11 -44.85 73.72
C ARG A 13 35.71 -46.22 74.26
N TYR A 14 36.32 -47.30 73.76
CA TYR A 14 36.04 -48.65 74.25
C TYR A 14 36.50 -48.87 75.69
N VAL A 15 37.70 -48.39 76.05
CA VAL A 15 38.20 -48.47 77.42
C VAL A 15 37.29 -47.69 78.37
N ILE A 16 36.85 -46.49 77.99
CA ILE A 16 35.88 -45.71 78.77
C ILE A 16 34.55 -46.46 78.92
N LEU A 17 34.02 -47.04 77.83
CA LEU A 17 32.76 -47.79 77.88
C LEU A 17 32.85 -49.02 78.80
N ILE A 18 33.94 -49.77 78.71
CA ILE A 18 34.19 -50.95 79.56
C ILE A 18 34.34 -50.53 81.02
N LEU A 19 35.09 -49.45 81.29
CA LEU A 19 35.31 -48.94 82.64
C LEU A 19 34.00 -48.41 83.25
N LEU A 20 33.17 -47.73 82.46
CA LEU A 20 31.84 -47.27 82.85
C LEU A 20 30.91 -48.46 83.14
N ALA A 21 30.92 -49.49 82.30
CA ALA A 21 30.13 -50.71 82.52
C ALA A 21 30.54 -51.44 83.81
N ILE A 22 31.85 -51.59 84.06
CA ILE A 22 32.36 -52.19 85.32
C ILE A 22 31.95 -51.33 86.52
N SER A 23 32.06 -50.01 86.42
CA SER A 23 31.65 -49.08 87.48
C SER A 23 30.16 -49.20 87.82
N VAL A 24 29.29 -49.31 86.80
CA VAL A 24 27.85 -49.53 86.99
C VAL A 24 27.62 -50.86 87.68
N PHE A 25 28.30 -51.93 87.25
CA PHE A 25 28.14 -53.26 87.83
C PHE A 25 28.52 -53.29 89.32
N LEU A 26 29.65 -52.68 89.69
CA LEU A 26 30.09 -52.55 91.08
C LEU A 26 29.15 -51.69 91.92
N MET A 27 28.60 -50.61 91.35
CA MET A 27 27.58 -49.80 92.02
C MET A 27 26.28 -50.58 92.24
N THR A 28 25.83 -51.33 91.24
CA THR A 28 24.61 -52.14 91.32
C THR A 28 24.72 -53.23 92.39
N ASP A 29 25.84 -53.94 92.45
CA ASP A 29 26.08 -55.00 93.44
C ASP A 29 25.97 -54.45 94.88
N ARG A 30 26.70 -53.38 95.17
CA ARG A 30 26.71 -52.73 96.50
C ARG A 30 25.39 -52.07 96.87
N TRP A 31 24.62 -51.59 95.90
CA TRP A 31 23.30 -50.99 96.17
C TRP A 31 22.23 -52.05 96.38
N THR A 32 22.33 -53.22 95.74
CA THR A 32 21.37 -54.32 95.88
C THR A 32 21.30 -54.87 97.30
N GLU A 33 22.39 -54.77 98.07
CA GLU A 33 22.42 -55.16 99.49
C GLU A 33 21.56 -54.26 100.41
N ARG A 34 21.13 -53.08 99.96
CA ARG A 34 20.20 -52.22 100.73
C ARG A 34 18.75 -52.64 100.46
N GLY A 35 18.00 -52.93 101.53
CA GLY A 35 16.60 -53.39 101.44
C GLY A 35 15.65 -52.51 100.62
N ASP A 36 15.94 -51.20 100.49
CA ASP A 36 15.09 -50.24 99.75
C ASP A 36 15.45 -50.10 98.25
N PHE A 37 16.50 -50.79 97.76
CA PHE A 37 17.00 -50.64 96.38
C PHE A 37 15.95 -50.98 95.32
N THR A 38 15.23 -52.09 95.50
CA THR A 38 14.17 -52.53 94.60
C THR A 38 13.06 -51.47 94.46
N GLN A 39 12.75 -50.75 95.55
CA GLN A 39 11.74 -49.70 95.54
C GLN A 39 12.21 -48.46 94.75
N TYR A 40 13.46 -48.03 94.95
CA TYR A 40 14.03 -46.92 94.17
C TYR A 40 14.17 -47.26 92.68
N LEU A 41 14.59 -48.48 92.36
CA LEU A 41 14.73 -48.95 90.99
C LEU A 41 13.36 -49.01 90.28
N SER A 42 12.33 -49.55 90.95
CA SER A 42 10.98 -49.59 90.41
C SER A 42 10.42 -48.18 90.16
N ASN A 43 10.66 -47.23 91.08
CA ASN A 43 10.23 -45.85 90.92
C ASN A 43 11.01 -45.10 89.82
N ALA A 44 12.31 -45.37 89.66
CA ALA A 44 13.10 -44.82 88.57
C ALA A 44 12.68 -45.39 87.21
N ALA A 45 12.35 -46.68 87.15
CA ALA A 45 11.83 -47.33 85.95
C ALA A 45 10.48 -46.76 85.52
N THR A 46 9.55 -46.51 86.46
CA THR A 46 8.26 -45.89 86.16
C THR A 46 8.41 -44.43 85.72
N MET A 47 9.29 -43.65 86.35
CA MET A 47 9.61 -42.28 85.89
C MET A 47 10.24 -42.27 84.49
N THR A 48 11.15 -43.19 84.21
CA THR A 48 11.78 -43.31 82.88
C THR A 48 10.75 -43.72 81.82
N SER A 49 9.84 -44.64 82.15
CA SER A 49 8.75 -45.04 81.26
C SER A 49 7.79 -43.88 80.97
N LEU A 50 7.45 -43.06 81.98
CA LEU A 50 6.64 -41.85 81.79
C LEU A 50 7.36 -40.84 80.89
N LEU A 51 8.65 -40.61 81.12
CA LEU A 51 9.45 -39.69 80.33
C LEU A 51 9.55 -40.15 78.86
N LEU A 52 9.83 -41.43 78.63
CA LEU A 52 9.85 -42.01 77.27
C LEU A 52 8.47 -41.94 76.61
N GLY A 53 7.39 -42.14 77.37
CA GLY A 53 6.02 -41.93 76.90
C GLY A 53 5.76 -40.49 76.43
N VAL A 54 6.23 -39.50 77.20
CA VAL A 54 6.13 -38.08 76.82
C VAL A 54 6.95 -37.77 75.57
N VAL A 55 8.18 -38.27 75.47
CA VAL A 55 9.03 -38.12 74.27
C VAL A 55 8.36 -38.74 73.04
N ALA A 56 7.73 -39.91 73.19
CA ALA A 56 7.00 -40.55 72.10
C ALA A 56 5.77 -39.74 71.64
N ILE A 57 5.06 -39.09 72.58
CA ILE A 57 3.95 -38.17 72.26
C ILE A 57 4.46 -36.96 71.48
N PHE A 58 5.53 -36.30 71.93
CA PHE A 58 6.13 -35.17 71.21
C PHE A 58 6.61 -35.56 69.81
N TYR A 59 7.25 -36.72 69.68
CA TYR A 59 7.68 -37.22 68.39
C TYR A 59 6.50 -37.53 67.46
N SER A 60 5.41 -38.08 67.99
CA SER A 60 4.18 -38.30 67.21
C SER A 60 3.58 -36.98 66.71
N PHE A 61 3.58 -35.93 67.53
CA PHE A 61 3.14 -34.60 67.12
C PHE A 61 4.03 -34.00 66.02
N ILE A 62 5.36 -34.09 66.17
CA ILE A 62 6.27 -33.53 65.15
C ILE A 62 6.18 -34.31 63.83
N SER A 63 6.08 -35.64 63.91
CA SER A 63 5.89 -36.51 62.74
C SER A 63 4.58 -36.22 62.03
N ASN A 64 3.49 -36.03 62.77
CA ASN A 64 2.19 -35.72 62.20
C ASN A 64 2.15 -34.32 61.56
N SER A 65 2.79 -33.31 62.19
CA SER A 65 2.90 -31.96 61.61
C SER A 65 3.73 -31.97 60.31
N ASN A 66 4.86 -32.67 60.30
CA ASN A 66 5.69 -32.80 59.09
C ASN A 66 4.95 -33.55 57.97
N MET A 67 4.17 -34.57 58.31
CA MET A 67 3.34 -35.31 57.34
C MET A 67 2.26 -34.42 56.73
N SER A 68 1.57 -33.62 57.55
CA SER A 68 0.56 -32.67 57.09
C SER A 68 1.14 -31.62 56.14
N ASN A 69 2.31 -31.06 56.47
CA ASN A 69 3.02 -30.11 55.61
C ASN A 69 3.49 -30.74 54.29
N SER A 70 3.95 -31.99 54.35
CA SER A 70 4.35 -32.76 53.15
C SER A 70 3.15 -33.04 52.24
N LEU A 71 1.99 -33.40 52.80
CA LEU A 71 0.76 -33.59 52.04
C LEU A 71 0.24 -32.27 51.42
N GLY A 72 0.33 -31.16 52.17
CA GLY A 72 -0.03 -29.84 51.68
C GLY A 72 0.82 -29.41 50.48
N SER A 73 2.14 -29.56 50.59
CA SER A 73 3.07 -29.26 49.49
C SER A 73 2.91 -30.20 48.29
N ILE A 74 2.64 -31.50 48.49
CA ILE A 74 2.31 -32.44 47.40
C ILE A 74 1.02 -32.03 46.68
N SER A 75 0.02 -31.56 47.42
CA SER A 75 -1.24 -31.08 46.83
C SER A 75 -1.03 -29.82 45.99
N GLU A 76 -0.22 -28.88 46.49
CA GLU A 76 0.15 -27.67 45.75
C GLU A 76 0.94 -28.00 44.48
N VAL A 77 1.96 -28.86 44.57
CA VAL A 77 2.72 -29.35 43.41
C VAL A 77 1.81 -30.04 42.41
N SER A 78 0.88 -30.88 42.86
CA SER A 78 -0.09 -31.56 41.98
C SER A 78 -0.99 -30.56 41.26
N LYS A 79 -1.44 -29.50 41.95
CA LYS A 79 -2.23 -28.42 41.36
C LYS A 79 -1.42 -27.64 40.32
N ASP A 80 -0.16 -27.35 40.60
CA ASP A 80 0.71 -26.66 39.66
C ASP A 80 1.06 -27.52 38.44
N VAL A 81 1.26 -28.83 38.61
CA VAL A 81 1.38 -29.79 37.50
C VAL A 81 0.12 -29.78 36.64
N GLY A 82 -1.06 -29.73 37.25
CA GLY A 82 -2.34 -29.59 36.53
C GLY A 82 -2.38 -28.32 35.67
N LYS A 83 -2.00 -27.16 36.23
CA LYS A 83 -1.93 -25.89 35.48
C LYS A 83 -0.91 -25.93 34.35
N VAL A 84 0.23 -26.58 34.56
CA VAL A 84 1.24 -26.76 33.51
C VAL A 84 0.70 -27.62 32.38
N GLY A 85 -0.03 -28.69 32.70
CA GLY A 85 -0.71 -29.51 31.71
C GLY A 85 -1.72 -28.71 30.86
N GLU A 86 -2.51 -27.86 31.50
CA GLU A 86 -3.46 -26.96 30.82
C GLU A 86 -2.73 -25.98 29.88
N LYS A 87 -1.65 -25.34 30.35
CA LYS A 87 -0.83 -24.46 29.50
C LYS A 87 -0.21 -25.20 28.31
N ILE A 88 0.25 -26.44 28.49
CA ILE A 88 0.79 -27.25 27.39
C ILE A 88 -0.30 -27.53 26.35
N ALA A 89 -1.53 -27.85 26.79
CA ALA A 89 -2.65 -28.05 25.88
C ALA A 89 -3.00 -26.76 25.10
N GLU A 90 -3.00 -25.61 25.78
CA GLU A 90 -3.18 -24.30 25.16
C GLU A 90 -2.08 -24.01 24.13
N TYR A 91 -0.81 -24.22 24.49
CA TYR A 91 0.31 -24.04 23.55
C TYR A 91 0.23 -24.97 22.34
N HIS A 92 -0.21 -26.22 22.53
CA HIS A 92 -0.40 -27.16 21.43
C HIS A 92 -1.52 -26.69 20.48
N GLN A 93 -2.64 -26.20 21.01
CA GLN A 93 -3.72 -25.63 20.20
C GLN A 93 -3.23 -24.40 19.43
N ASN A 94 -2.61 -23.44 20.12
CA ASN A 94 -2.07 -22.23 19.51
C ASN A 94 -1.03 -22.55 18.42
N SER A 95 -0.18 -23.56 18.65
CA SER A 95 0.77 -24.03 17.64
C SER A 95 0.08 -24.63 16.41
N GLY A 96 -1.03 -25.34 16.59
CA GLY A 96 -1.84 -25.86 15.49
C GLY A 96 -2.45 -24.74 14.65
N GLU A 97 -3.01 -23.71 15.31
CA GLU A 97 -3.55 -22.52 14.64
C GLU A 97 -2.46 -21.76 13.86
N LEU A 98 -1.26 -21.61 14.45
CA LEU A 98 -0.10 -21.02 13.79
C LEU A 98 0.34 -21.80 12.54
N ILE A 99 0.31 -23.12 12.56
CA ILE A 99 0.63 -23.95 11.38
C ILE A 99 -0.39 -23.71 10.26
N VAL A 100 -1.68 -23.67 10.58
CA VAL A 100 -2.75 -23.40 9.60
C VAL A 100 -2.62 -21.99 9.03
N ALA A 101 -2.37 -20.99 9.88
CA ALA A 101 -2.14 -19.61 9.45
C ALA A 101 -0.89 -19.49 8.56
N GLY A 102 0.20 -20.19 8.90
CA GLY A 102 1.41 -20.27 8.10
C GLY A 102 1.17 -20.90 6.72
N ALA A 103 0.42 -22.00 6.65
CA ALA A 103 0.05 -22.63 5.39
C ALA A 103 -0.80 -21.70 4.50
N LYS A 104 -1.78 -21.00 5.08
CA LYS A 104 -2.60 -20.02 4.36
C LYS A 104 -1.75 -18.84 3.85
N SER A 105 -0.80 -18.36 4.65
CA SER A 105 0.11 -17.29 4.24
C SER A 105 1.02 -17.73 3.10
N ALA A 106 1.55 -18.96 3.14
CA ALA A 106 2.36 -19.52 2.06
C ALA A 106 1.56 -19.63 0.75
N GLN A 107 0.30 -20.07 0.80
CA GLN A 107 -0.58 -20.12 -0.38
C GLN A 107 -0.85 -18.74 -0.97
N ALA A 108 -1.15 -17.74 -0.13
CA ALA A 108 -1.33 -16.37 -0.59
C ALA A 108 -0.04 -15.81 -1.23
N PHE A 109 1.12 -16.17 -0.68
CA PHE A 109 2.41 -15.77 -1.24
C PHE A 109 2.68 -16.41 -2.61
N GLU A 110 2.29 -17.68 -2.79
CA GLU A 110 2.38 -18.39 -4.07
C GLU A 110 1.48 -17.74 -5.13
N GLU A 111 0.25 -17.38 -4.76
CA GLU A 111 -0.70 -16.68 -5.64
C GLU A 111 -0.15 -15.31 -6.09
N VAL A 112 0.32 -14.50 -5.14
CA VAL A 112 0.97 -13.21 -5.42
C VAL A 112 2.21 -13.41 -6.30
N SER A 113 3.02 -14.43 -6.05
CA SER A 113 4.20 -14.73 -6.87
C SER A 113 3.82 -15.08 -8.31
N ARG A 114 2.73 -15.84 -8.50
CA ARG A 114 2.15 -16.14 -9.81
C ARG A 114 1.67 -14.88 -10.52
N GLU A 115 0.98 -14.00 -9.81
CA GLU A 115 0.49 -12.73 -10.36
C GLU A 115 1.66 -11.82 -10.77
N ILE A 116 2.69 -11.69 -9.92
CA ILE A 116 3.92 -10.94 -10.24
C ILE A 116 4.58 -11.51 -11.49
N THR A 117 4.65 -12.85 -11.61
CA THR A 117 5.23 -13.50 -12.79
C THR A 117 4.43 -13.19 -14.05
N GLY A 118 3.09 -13.22 -13.97
CA GLY A 118 2.20 -12.83 -15.06
C GLY A 118 2.37 -11.36 -15.45
N ASN A 119 2.45 -10.46 -14.47
CA ASN A 119 2.69 -9.04 -14.70
C ASN A 119 4.06 -8.78 -15.33
N LEU A 120 5.11 -9.50 -14.93
CA LEU A 120 6.44 -9.42 -15.56
C LEU A 120 6.43 -9.92 -17.00
N GLN A 121 5.66 -10.96 -17.32
CA GLN A 121 5.45 -11.38 -18.71
C GLN A 121 4.72 -10.31 -19.52
N ASN A 122 3.68 -9.70 -18.97
CA ASN A 122 2.98 -8.60 -19.63
C ASN A 122 3.91 -7.39 -19.87
N PHE A 123 4.74 -7.04 -18.87
CA PHE A 123 5.77 -6.01 -19.03
C PHE A 123 6.78 -6.37 -20.12
N HIS A 124 7.22 -7.63 -20.18
CA HIS A 124 8.12 -8.07 -21.24
C HIS A 124 7.49 -7.91 -22.63
N VAL A 125 6.21 -8.26 -22.79
CA VAL A 125 5.47 -8.06 -24.04
C VAL A 125 5.35 -6.57 -24.37
N LEU A 126 5.01 -5.73 -23.39
CA LEU A 126 4.91 -4.29 -23.57
C LEU A 126 6.26 -3.67 -23.99
N LEU A 127 7.37 -4.09 -23.37
CA LEU A 127 8.71 -3.65 -23.76
C LEU A 127 9.03 -4.03 -25.20
N LYS A 128 8.64 -5.24 -25.63
CA LYS A 128 8.82 -5.68 -27.02
C LYS A 128 7.97 -4.87 -28.00
N ASP A 129 6.74 -4.54 -27.63
CA ASP A 129 5.88 -3.65 -28.44
C ASP A 129 6.48 -2.24 -28.52
N MET A 130 6.98 -1.70 -27.41
CA MET A 130 7.66 -0.41 -27.40
C MET A 130 8.91 -0.40 -28.27
N ASP A 131 9.72 -1.45 -28.24
CA ASP A 131 10.90 -1.57 -29.11
C ASP A 131 10.51 -1.60 -30.59
N SER A 132 9.49 -2.41 -30.94
CA SER A 132 8.91 -2.45 -32.29
C SER A 132 8.40 -1.07 -32.74
N LYS A 133 7.65 -0.37 -31.88
CA LYS A 133 7.18 0.99 -32.15
C LYS A 133 8.32 1.99 -32.26
N ASN A 134 9.38 1.84 -31.48
CA ASN A 134 10.56 2.71 -31.55
C ASN A 134 11.31 2.49 -32.88
N ILE A 135 11.44 1.25 -33.34
CA ILE A 135 11.97 0.93 -34.67
C ILE A 135 11.09 1.55 -35.76
N ALA A 136 9.76 1.39 -35.67
CA ALA A 136 8.83 1.98 -36.63
C ALA A 136 8.90 3.52 -36.64
N MET A 137 9.04 4.14 -35.46
CA MET A 137 9.20 5.58 -35.32
C MET A 137 10.51 6.06 -35.93
N ARG A 138 11.61 5.32 -35.71
CA ARG A 138 12.91 5.60 -36.32
C ARG A 138 12.86 5.48 -37.84
N ALA A 139 12.21 4.45 -38.37
CA ALA A 139 11.99 4.27 -39.80
C ALA A 139 11.13 5.40 -40.40
N LEU A 140 10.10 5.87 -39.68
CA LEU A 140 9.35 7.06 -40.06
C LEU A 140 10.24 8.30 -40.08
N MET A 141 11.06 8.50 -39.04
CA MET A 141 11.99 9.63 -38.94
C MET A 141 13.01 9.64 -40.07
N GLU A 142 13.54 8.48 -40.45
CA GLU A 142 14.41 8.31 -41.63
C GLU A 142 13.66 8.52 -42.95
N GLY A 143 12.35 8.23 -42.98
CA GLY A 143 11.47 8.43 -44.13
C GLY A 143 11.00 9.86 -44.35
N ILE A 144 10.99 10.71 -43.31
CA ILE A 144 10.53 12.11 -43.38
C ILE A 144 11.25 12.91 -44.48
N PRO A 145 12.59 12.89 -44.59
CA PRO A 145 13.31 13.60 -45.65
C PRO A 145 12.82 13.20 -47.04
N SER A 146 12.64 11.89 -47.28
CA SER A 146 12.17 11.37 -48.58
C SER A 146 10.73 11.76 -48.89
N LYS A 147 9.86 11.79 -47.87
CA LYS A 147 8.48 12.25 -47.98
C LYS A 147 8.45 13.74 -48.28
N PHE A 148 9.32 14.53 -47.64
CA PHE A 148 9.47 15.95 -47.89
C PHE A 148 9.95 16.20 -49.32
N SER A 149 10.96 15.48 -49.80
CA SER A 149 11.41 15.54 -51.20
C SER A 149 10.33 15.10 -52.19
N GLN A 150 9.52 14.08 -51.87
CA GLN A 150 8.38 13.70 -52.70
C GLN A 150 7.28 14.77 -52.71
N LEU A 151 7.03 15.41 -51.57
CA LEU A 151 6.06 16.48 -51.45
C LEU A 151 6.52 17.71 -52.24
N GLU A 152 7.80 18.06 -52.12
CA GLU A 152 8.45 19.11 -52.90
C GLU A 152 8.42 18.80 -54.40
N ALA A 153 8.71 17.56 -54.80
CA ALA A 153 8.60 17.14 -56.20
C ALA A 153 7.15 17.21 -56.73
N ARG A 154 6.15 16.85 -55.91
CA ARG A 154 4.73 17.01 -56.27
C ARG A 154 4.31 18.47 -56.29
N PHE A 155 4.81 19.28 -55.37
CA PHE A 155 4.56 20.71 -55.34
C PHE A 155 5.14 21.40 -56.57
N ASN A 156 6.38 21.03 -56.96
CA ASN A 156 7.00 21.49 -58.20
C ASN A 156 6.26 20.98 -59.44
N GLN A 157 5.77 19.74 -59.46
CA GLN A 157 4.90 19.25 -60.54
C GLN A 157 3.60 20.05 -60.65
N VAL A 158 3.00 20.40 -59.52
CA VAL A 158 1.79 21.23 -59.48
C VAL A 158 2.14 22.66 -59.92
N ALA A 159 3.22 23.24 -59.44
CA ALA A 159 3.72 24.55 -59.84
C ALA A 159 4.02 24.61 -61.34
N ASP A 160 4.71 23.61 -61.91
CA ASP A 160 4.98 23.46 -63.34
C ASP A 160 3.69 23.29 -64.16
N SER A 161 2.70 22.58 -63.61
CA SER A 161 1.38 22.43 -64.25
C SER A 161 0.55 23.73 -64.19
N VAL A 162 0.71 24.53 -63.15
CA VAL A 162 0.14 25.89 -63.02
C VAL A 162 0.87 26.87 -63.94
N GLU A 163 2.18 26.72 -64.14
CA GLU A 163 2.97 27.54 -65.04
C GLU A 163 2.69 27.22 -66.52
N LYS A 164 2.37 25.96 -66.85
CA LYS A 164 1.82 25.58 -68.16
C LYS A 164 0.36 25.98 -68.38
N GLN A 165 -0.39 26.31 -67.32
CA GLN A 165 -1.74 26.89 -67.40
C GLN A 165 -1.75 28.43 -67.46
N LYS A 166 -0.62 29.11 -67.22
CA LYS A 166 -0.50 30.59 -67.24
C LYS A 166 -0.58 31.26 -68.63
N GLN A 167 -0.88 30.53 -69.71
CA GLN A 167 -1.19 31.16 -71.01
C GLN A 167 -2.69 31.39 -71.28
N VAL A 168 -3.57 31.11 -70.31
CA VAL A 168 -4.95 31.62 -70.37
C VAL A 168 -5.17 32.51 -69.16
N ALA A 169 -5.24 33.81 -69.43
CA ALA A 169 -5.52 34.83 -68.43
C ALA A 169 -6.89 34.57 -67.77
N ALA A 170 -6.89 34.52 -66.44
CA ALA A 170 -8.06 34.67 -65.58
C ALA A 170 -7.72 35.66 -64.45
N PRO A 171 -8.71 36.40 -63.92
CA PRO A 171 -8.56 37.78 -63.43
C PRO A 171 -8.02 37.88 -62.00
N PRO A 172 -7.66 39.09 -61.53
CA PRO A 172 -7.21 39.29 -60.16
C PRO A 172 -8.37 39.07 -59.18
N GLY A 173 -8.10 38.33 -58.10
CA GLY A 173 -8.95 38.28 -56.91
C GLY A 173 -9.73 36.99 -56.74
N GLN A 174 -9.22 36.11 -55.88
CA GLN A 174 -10.03 35.41 -54.88
C GLN A 174 -9.07 34.91 -53.81
N ALA A 175 -9.00 35.64 -52.68
CA ALA A 175 -8.52 35.08 -51.44
C ALA A 175 -9.28 33.76 -51.21
N ASN A 176 -8.58 32.70 -50.78
CA ASN A 176 -9.23 31.45 -50.40
C ASN A 176 -10.25 31.75 -49.29
N GLN A 177 -11.50 32.00 -49.66
CA GLN A 177 -12.55 32.29 -48.70
C GLN A 177 -12.76 31.05 -47.85
N TRP A 178 -12.57 31.21 -46.54
CA TRP A 178 -12.85 30.18 -45.55
C TRP A 178 -14.31 29.71 -45.74
N ASN A 179 -14.50 28.50 -46.26
CA ASN A 179 -15.83 27.94 -46.43
C ASN A 179 -16.34 27.44 -45.08
N LEU A 180 -16.95 28.34 -44.32
CA LEU A 180 -17.41 28.09 -42.96
C LEU A 180 -18.37 26.91 -42.87
N THR A 181 -19.32 26.79 -43.80
CA THR A 181 -20.29 25.67 -43.81
C THR A 181 -19.59 24.32 -43.99
N MET A 182 -18.59 24.25 -44.87
CA MET A 182 -17.79 23.03 -45.05
C MET A 182 -16.88 22.76 -43.85
N PHE A 183 -16.36 23.80 -43.21
CA PHE A 183 -15.53 23.67 -42.02
C PHE A 183 -16.33 23.14 -40.83
N VAL A 184 -17.49 23.76 -40.54
CA VAL A 184 -18.36 23.37 -39.42
C VAL A 184 -18.83 21.92 -39.57
N SER A 185 -19.27 21.52 -40.77
CA SER A 185 -19.75 20.15 -41.02
C SER A 185 -18.68 19.06 -41.00
N ARG A 186 -17.39 19.43 -41.09
CA ARG A 186 -16.26 18.47 -41.05
C ARG A 186 -15.54 18.47 -39.71
N SER A 187 -15.71 19.51 -38.91
CA SER A 187 -15.11 19.65 -37.59
C SER A 187 -16.04 19.03 -36.54
N GLY A 188 -15.46 18.47 -35.48
CA GLY A 188 -16.26 17.97 -34.36
C GLY A 188 -16.83 19.11 -33.51
N ASP A 189 -17.71 18.76 -32.58
CA ASP A 189 -18.37 19.73 -31.69
C ASP A 189 -17.31 20.55 -30.91
N ALA A 190 -16.30 19.90 -30.33
CA ALA A 190 -15.29 20.59 -29.53
C ALA A 190 -14.40 21.52 -30.36
N GLU A 191 -14.06 21.11 -31.58
CA GLU A 191 -13.30 21.90 -32.56
C GLU A 191 -14.08 23.12 -33.03
N ASN A 192 -15.38 22.96 -33.27
CA ASN A 192 -16.27 24.07 -33.61
C ASN A 192 -16.39 25.07 -32.47
N PHE A 193 -16.53 24.59 -31.22
CA PHE A 193 -16.67 25.47 -30.06
C PHE A 193 -15.39 26.22 -29.72
N ILE A 194 -14.21 25.58 -29.83
CA ILE A 194 -12.94 26.31 -29.63
C ILE A 194 -12.68 27.32 -30.75
N THR A 195 -13.09 27.02 -31.98
CA THR A 195 -13.01 27.97 -33.11
C THR A 195 -13.91 29.18 -32.86
N TYR A 196 -15.14 28.94 -32.39
CA TYR A 196 -16.04 30.00 -31.98
C TYR A 196 -15.45 30.84 -30.83
N ALA A 197 -14.85 30.20 -29.83
CA ALA A 197 -14.16 30.90 -28.75
C ALA A 197 -13.03 31.80 -29.28
N CYS A 198 -12.25 31.34 -30.26
CA CYS A 198 -11.19 32.12 -30.89
C CYS A 198 -11.75 33.37 -31.59
N ILE A 199 -12.79 33.22 -32.40
CA ILE A 199 -13.43 34.35 -33.11
C ILE A 199 -14.01 35.34 -32.09
N LEU A 200 -14.70 34.84 -31.07
CA LEU A 200 -15.33 35.67 -30.04
C LEU A 200 -14.31 36.46 -29.20
N HIS A 201 -13.17 35.86 -28.85
CA HIS A 201 -12.10 36.56 -28.14
C HIS A 201 -11.34 37.55 -29.03
N ALA A 202 -11.24 37.27 -30.34
CA ALA A 202 -10.68 38.20 -31.31
C ALA A 202 -11.56 39.45 -31.50
N GLU A 203 -12.88 39.29 -31.59
CA GLU A 203 -13.81 40.43 -31.68
C GLU A 203 -13.81 41.31 -30.43
N GLN A 204 -13.60 40.71 -29.26
CA GLN A 204 -13.62 41.41 -27.97
C GLN A 204 -12.26 41.93 -27.53
N ASP A 205 -11.19 41.68 -28.31
CA ASP A 205 -9.79 41.98 -27.96
C ASP A 205 -9.42 41.48 -26.55
N LYS A 206 -9.79 40.22 -26.26
CA LYS A 206 -9.56 39.56 -24.97
C LYS A 206 -8.57 38.40 -25.10
N ILE A 207 -7.90 38.09 -24.00
CA ILE A 207 -7.03 36.92 -23.90
C ILE A 207 -7.90 35.66 -23.86
N LEU A 208 -7.65 34.75 -24.80
CA LEU A 208 -8.20 33.41 -24.81
C LEU A 208 -7.42 32.53 -23.83
N ASP A 209 -8.11 31.90 -22.89
CA ASP A 209 -7.56 30.88 -22.00
C ASP A 209 -8.15 29.51 -22.37
N VAL A 210 -7.35 28.67 -23.02
CA VAL A 210 -7.82 27.38 -23.56
C VAL A 210 -8.24 26.42 -22.44
N GLN A 211 -7.62 26.53 -21.26
CA GLN A 211 -7.96 25.68 -20.13
C GLN A 211 -9.34 26.05 -19.58
N LYS A 212 -9.60 27.35 -19.38
CA LYS A 212 -10.93 27.83 -18.96
C LYS A 212 -12.02 27.51 -19.97
N VAL A 213 -11.74 27.66 -21.27
CA VAL A 213 -12.69 27.26 -22.31
C VAL A 213 -13.03 25.77 -22.19
N CYS A 214 -12.04 24.90 -22.00
CA CYS A 214 -12.27 23.47 -21.81
C CYS A 214 -13.10 23.16 -20.55
N GLU A 215 -12.89 23.91 -19.46
CA GLU A 215 -13.69 23.80 -18.23
C GLU A 215 -15.16 24.20 -18.45
N ILE A 216 -15.40 25.27 -19.20
CA ILE A 216 -16.75 25.79 -19.50
C ILE A 216 -17.53 24.84 -20.41
N LEU A 217 -16.84 24.22 -21.38
CA LEU A 217 -17.48 23.30 -22.31
C LEU A 217 -17.91 22.01 -21.62
N GLU A 218 -17.34 21.63 -20.48
CA GLU A 218 -17.55 20.31 -19.83
C GLU A 218 -17.20 19.09 -20.73
N PHE A 219 -16.72 19.33 -21.95
CA PHE A 219 -16.22 18.33 -22.90
C PHE A 219 -15.02 18.88 -23.70
N GLY A 220 -14.15 17.96 -24.13
CA GLY A 220 -12.89 18.29 -24.80
C GLY A 220 -11.68 18.11 -23.88
N ASN A 221 -10.49 18.24 -24.46
CA ASN A 221 -9.23 18.15 -23.74
C ASN A 221 -8.37 19.36 -24.10
N ALA A 222 -7.93 20.12 -23.10
CA ALA A 222 -7.18 21.37 -23.30
C ALA A 222 -5.93 21.19 -24.19
N ALA A 223 -5.20 20.08 -24.07
CA ALA A 223 -4.01 19.83 -24.90
C ALA A 223 -4.38 19.54 -26.37
N VAL A 224 -5.48 18.82 -26.61
CA VAL A 224 -6.01 18.55 -27.96
C VAL A 224 -6.53 19.84 -28.60
N LEU A 225 -7.34 20.60 -27.87
CA LEU A 225 -7.87 21.89 -28.35
C LEU A 225 -6.76 22.92 -28.60
N ASN A 226 -5.75 22.97 -27.72
CA ASN A 226 -4.58 23.82 -27.91
C ASN A 226 -3.78 23.42 -29.16
N SER A 227 -3.70 22.13 -29.48
CA SER A 227 -3.06 21.67 -30.72
C SER A 227 -3.91 22.06 -31.94
N PHE A 228 -5.23 21.97 -31.82
CA PHE A 228 -6.16 22.34 -32.89
C PHE A 228 -6.10 23.84 -33.24
N ILE A 229 -6.13 24.74 -32.26
CA ILE A 229 -6.03 26.19 -32.54
C ILE A 229 -4.68 26.56 -33.18
N ARG A 230 -3.59 25.85 -32.85
CA ARG A 230 -2.30 26.04 -33.53
C ARG A 230 -2.33 25.58 -34.98
N CYS A 231 -3.15 24.59 -35.31
CA CYS A 231 -3.40 24.23 -36.71
C CYS A 231 -4.19 25.34 -37.44
N LEU A 232 -5.17 25.98 -36.78
CA LEU A 232 -5.89 27.12 -37.35
C LEU A 232 -4.95 28.31 -37.62
N ASP A 233 -4.03 28.57 -36.71
CA ASP A 233 -2.96 29.56 -36.86
C ASP A 233 -2.05 29.24 -38.06
N SER A 234 -1.60 27.98 -38.18
CA SER A 234 -0.77 27.54 -39.31
C SER A 234 -1.49 27.55 -40.67
N ALA A 235 -2.83 27.58 -40.65
CA ALA A 235 -3.67 27.61 -41.84
C ALA A 235 -4.07 29.03 -42.25
N ASP A 236 -3.51 30.06 -41.59
CA ASP A 236 -3.82 31.48 -41.78
C ASP A 236 -5.34 31.79 -41.59
N LEU A 237 -6.02 31.02 -40.74
CA LEU A 237 -7.44 31.26 -40.41
C LEU A 237 -7.60 32.17 -39.19
N ILE A 238 -6.67 32.07 -38.25
CA ILE A 238 -6.53 32.96 -37.09
C ILE A 238 -5.04 33.28 -36.92
N THR A 239 -4.72 34.26 -36.08
CA THR A 239 -3.36 34.53 -35.63
C THR A 239 -3.32 34.39 -34.11
N LEU A 240 -2.36 33.62 -33.60
CA LEU A 240 -2.15 33.41 -32.17
C LEU A 240 -0.86 34.07 -31.68
N ILE A 241 -0.97 34.99 -30.71
CA ILE A 241 0.17 35.59 -30.01
C ILE A 241 0.15 35.11 -28.56
N THR A 242 1.21 34.44 -28.12
CA THR A 242 1.29 33.91 -26.74
C THR A 242 1.29 35.05 -25.73
N SER A 243 0.41 34.99 -24.72
CA SER A 243 0.36 35.99 -23.65
C SER A 243 1.36 35.65 -22.53
N GLU A 244 1.88 36.66 -21.84
CA GLU A 244 2.81 36.47 -20.69
C GLU A 244 2.10 35.92 -19.43
N THR A 245 0.77 35.84 -19.46
CA THR A 245 -0.07 35.66 -18.27
C THR A 245 -0.36 34.20 -17.89
N GLY A 246 0.08 33.20 -18.66
CA GLY A 246 -0.18 31.80 -18.33
C GLY A 246 0.26 30.78 -19.39
N ASN A 247 0.06 29.50 -19.07
CA ASN A 247 0.25 28.40 -20.02
C ASN A 247 -1.03 28.26 -20.86
N MET A 248 -0.91 28.14 -22.19
CA MET A 248 -2.04 28.06 -23.14
C MET A 248 -2.98 29.29 -23.15
N THR A 249 -2.43 30.48 -22.89
CA THR A 249 -3.16 31.75 -23.03
C THR A 249 -2.67 32.55 -24.24
N TYR A 250 -3.60 33.07 -25.04
CA TYR A 250 -3.30 33.70 -26.32
C TYR A 250 -4.09 34.98 -26.55
N HIS A 251 -3.45 35.99 -27.13
CA HIS A 251 -4.14 37.02 -27.87
C HIS A 251 -4.45 36.45 -29.25
N VAL A 252 -5.72 36.50 -29.65
CA VAL A 252 -6.19 35.95 -30.92
C VAL A 252 -6.64 37.11 -31.80
N SER A 253 -6.21 37.11 -33.05
CA SER A 253 -6.80 37.96 -34.09
C SER A 253 -7.28 37.10 -35.25
N THR A 254 -8.26 37.60 -36.00
CA THR A 254 -8.77 36.94 -37.19
C THR A 254 -8.67 37.91 -38.35
N ASP A 255 -8.03 37.48 -39.44
CA ASP A 255 -7.94 38.26 -40.69
C ASP A 255 -9.17 38.03 -41.58
N THR A 256 -10.14 37.26 -41.09
CA THR A 256 -11.36 36.92 -41.81
C THR A 256 -12.50 37.84 -41.39
N ASP A 257 -13.38 38.23 -42.33
CA ASP A 257 -14.60 39.02 -42.05
C ASP A 257 -15.68 38.21 -41.26
N VAL A 258 -15.28 37.11 -40.62
CA VAL A 258 -16.18 36.16 -39.97
C VAL A 258 -16.56 36.68 -38.60
N LYS A 259 -17.85 36.94 -38.41
CA LYS A 259 -18.39 37.36 -37.13
C LYS A 259 -18.72 36.18 -36.24
N ALA A 260 -18.59 36.37 -34.93
CA ALA A 260 -18.89 35.33 -33.95
C ALA A 260 -20.37 34.89 -34.04
N ASP A 261 -21.31 35.83 -34.19
CA ASP A 261 -22.74 35.51 -34.30
C ASP A 261 -23.05 34.69 -35.57
N ASP A 262 -22.46 35.03 -36.73
CA ASP A 262 -22.65 34.29 -37.99
C ASP A 262 -22.12 32.85 -37.87
N TYR A 263 -20.98 32.68 -37.18
CA TYR A 263 -20.40 31.37 -36.93
C TYR A 263 -21.23 30.54 -35.93
N ALA A 264 -21.80 31.18 -34.91
CA ALA A 264 -22.68 30.53 -33.94
C ALA A 264 -23.96 29.99 -34.59
N GLU A 265 -24.55 30.72 -35.55
CA GLU A 265 -25.71 30.23 -36.31
C GLU A 265 -25.40 28.92 -37.06
N LEU A 266 -24.24 28.84 -37.70
CA LEU A 266 -23.80 27.63 -38.42
C LEU A 266 -23.61 26.44 -37.46
N ILE A 267 -23.03 26.66 -36.27
CA ILE A 267 -22.91 25.62 -35.25
C ILE A 267 -24.30 25.15 -34.81
N VAL A 268 -25.23 26.08 -34.57
CA VAL A 268 -26.60 25.74 -34.14
C VAL A 268 -27.32 24.91 -35.20
N GLU A 269 -27.18 25.25 -36.48
CA GLU A 269 -27.74 24.46 -37.58
C GLU A 269 -27.15 23.05 -37.65
N ASP A 270 -25.84 22.92 -37.49
CA ASP A 270 -25.16 21.62 -37.52
C ASP A 270 -25.59 20.74 -36.32
N ILE A 271 -25.70 21.33 -35.12
CA ILE A 271 -26.16 20.62 -33.92
C ILE A 271 -27.56 20.05 -34.12
N LYS A 272 -28.49 20.86 -34.65
CA LYS A 272 -29.88 20.42 -34.92
C LYS A 272 -29.94 19.28 -35.93
N LYS A 273 -28.97 19.20 -36.84
CA LYS A 273 -28.93 18.20 -37.90
C LYS A 273 -28.37 16.87 -37.42
N HIS A 274 -27.38 16.89 -36.53
CA HIS A 274 -26.58 15.68 -36.20
C HIS A 274 -26.80 15.14 -34.78
N HIS A 275 -27.41 15.89 -33.86
CA HIS A 275 -27.63 15.45 -32.48
C HIS A 275 -29.12 15.28 -32.14
N THR A 276 -29.39 14.43 -31.15
CA THR A 276 -30.74 14.22 -30.60
C THR A 276 -31.09 15.32 -29.59
N ASN A 277 -32.38 15.52 -29.29
CA ASN A 277 -32.84 16.63 -28.43
C ASN A 277 -32.05 16.79 -27.13
N LYS A 278 -31.78 15.70 -26.39
CA LYS A 278 -31.05 15.79 -25.11
C LYS A 278 -29.60 16.28 -25.29
N LYS A 279 -28.86 15.72 -26.25
CA LYS A 279 -27.47 16.12 -26.52
C LYS A 279 -27.40 17.51 -27.15
N ALA A 280 -28.37 17.85 -27.99
CA ALA A 280 -28.49 19.19 -28.57
C ALA A 280 -28.72 20.25 -27.49
N GLU A 281 -29.59 20.00 -26.50
CA GLU A 281 -29.81 20.89 -25.36
C GLU A 281 -28.52 21.13 -24.54
N GLU A 282 -27.74 20.08 -24.29
CA GLU A 282 -26.44 20.18 -23.59
C GLU A 282 -25.43 21.03 -24.38
N LEU A 283 -25.37 20.86 -25.71
CA LEU A 283 -24.49 21.63 -26.58
C LEU A 283 -24.93 23.10 -26.70
N PHE A 284 -26.23 23.39 -26.79
CA PHE A 284 -26.73 24.76 -26.78
C PHE A 284 -26.41 25.48 -25.48
N LYS A 285 -26.59 24.80 -24.34
CA LYS A 285 -26.20 25.35 -23.03
C LYS A 285 -24.71 25.66 -22.97
N SER A 286 -23.87 24.79 -23.53
CA SER A 286 -22.42 24.99 -23.57
C SER A 286 -22.04 26.19 -24.45
N LEU A 287 -22.78 26.43 -25.53
CA LEU A 287 -22.56 27.55 -26.45
C LEU A 287 -22.92 28.88 -25.77
N ASP A 288 -24.04 28.90 -25.04
CA ASP A 288 -24.47 30.05 -24.24
C ASP A 288 -23.46 30.35 -23.12
N ASN A 289 -23.01 29.33 -22.38
CA ASN A 289 -22.00 29.50 -21.33
C ASN A 289 -20.69 30.10 -21.87
N LEU A 290 -20.26 29.67 -23.07
CA LEU A 290 -19.06 30.19 -23.72
C LEU A 290 -19.24 31.65 -24.16
N LYS A 291 -20.43 32.00 -24.65
CA LYS A 291 -20.81 33.37 -24.97
C LYS A 291 -20.74 34.24 -23.71
N ASP A 292 -21.38 33.82 -22.63
CA ASP A 292 -21.38 34.52 -21.34
C ASP A 292 -19.97 34.70 -20.80
N TYR A 293 -19.13 33.66 -20.85
CA TYR A 293 -17.73 33.75 -20.42
C TYR A 293 -16.95 34.83 -21.17
N ALA A 294 -17.07 34.87 -22.49
CA ALA A 294 -16.39 35.90 -23.26
C ALA A 294 -16.91 37.29 -22.89
N PHE A 295 -18.23 37.48 -22.74
CA PHE A 295 -18.83 38.77 -22.40
C PHE A 295 -18.66 39.20 -20.93
N GLN A 296 -18.30 38.29 -20.02
CA GLN A 296 -18.00 38.65 -18.64
C GLN A 296 -16.81 39.63 -18.61
N ARG A 297 -17.02 40.73 -17.88
CA ARG A 297 -16.03 41.78 -17.66
C ARG A 297 -15.03 41.22 -16.65
N ASN A 298 -13.78 40.95 -17.07
CA ASN A 298 -12.66 40.97 -16.13
C ASN A 298 -12.49 42.39 -15.58
#